data_AF-A0A972CRM4-F1
#
_entry.id   AF-A0A972CRM4-F1
#
_cell.length_a   1.000
_cell.length_b   1.000
_cell.length_c   1.000
_cell.angle_alpha   90.00
_cell.angle_beta   90.00
_cell.angle_gamma   90.00
#
_symmetry.space_group_name_H-M   'P 1'
#
loop_
_entity.id
_entity.type
_entity.pdbx_description
1 polymer ?
#
loop_
_entity_poly.entity_id
_entity_poly.type
_entity_poly.pdbx_seq_one_letter_code
_entity_poly.pdbx_strand_id
1 'polypeptide(L)'
;MNESLIKYVNEIGDNTRFWEDRYKNTRSTNKDKIGSNNIRELAIIALNADCYEELRLFIQYKTAKGNGWESYFDTKNKKSFGDVIIDYLDRIYELSNRSDKEALSNIGRFFGYLYWKKRIIGGRGE
;
A
#
# COMPACT_ATOMS: atom_id res chain seq x y z
N MET A 1 7.68 -15.47 6.94
CA MET A 1 7.51 -14.50 5.84
C MET A 1 6.08 -14.46 5.31
N ASN A 2 5.57 -15.50 4.63
CA ASN A 2 4.24 -15.47 3.98
C ASN A 2 3.10 -15.09 4.93
N GLU A 3 3.05 -15.70 6.12
CA GLU A 3 2.06 -15.39 7.16
C GLU A 3 2.12 -13.92 7.58
N SER A 4 3.33 -13.37 7.73
CA SER A 4 3.55 -11.94 8.05
C SER A 4 3.02 -11.04 6.95
N LEU A 5 3.28 -11.35 5.67
CA LEU A 5 2.77 -10.56 4.54
C LEU A 5 1.24 -10.57 4.50
N ILE A 6 0.62 -11.74 4.68
CA ILE A 6 -0.84 -11.86 4.71
C ILE A 6 -1.43 -11.10 5.90
N LYS A 7 -0.78 -11.16 7.06
CA LYS A 7 -1.18 -10.38 8.23
C LYS A 7 -1.18 -8.88 7.92
N TYR A 8 -0.10 -8.35 7.35
CA TYR A 8 -0.01 -6.93 6.98
C TYR A 8 -1.08 -6.52 5.95
N VAL A 9 -1.34 -7.38 4.97
CA VAL A 9 -2.40 -7.17 3.98
C VAL A 9 -3.79 -7.12 4.62
N ASN A 10 -4.05 -7.97 5.61
CA ASN A 10 -5.32 -7.95 6.34
C ASN A 10 -5.43 -6.72 7.22
N GLU A 11 -4.38 -6.34 7.96
CA GLU A 11 -4.37 -5.10 8.77
C GLU A 11 -4.69 -3.87 7.91
N ILE A 12 -4.18 -3.80 6.67
CA ILE A 12 -4.51 -2.73 5.74
C ILE A 12 -5.93 -2.89 5.15
N GLY A 13 -6.26 -4.09 4.67
CA GLY A 13 -7.50 -4.36 3.95
C GLY A 13 -8.75 -4.30 4.83
N ASP A 14 -8.61 -4.58 6.13
CA ASP A 14 -9.72 -4.63 7.08
C ASP A 14 -10.08 -3.23 7.62
N ASN A 15 -9.32 -2.18 7.25
CA ASN A 15 -9.73 -0.79 7.42
C ASN A 15 -10.83 -0.43 6.40
N THR A 16 -12.02 -1.01 6.57
CA THR A 16 -13.13 -0.84 5.63
C THR A 16 -13.51 0.62 5.46
N ARG A 17 -13.43 1.43 6.52
CA ARG A 17 -13.71 2.87 6.48
C ARG A 17 -12.83 3.63 5.49
N PHE A 18 -11.53 3.31 5.41
CA PHE A 18 -10.63 3.91 4.43
C PHE A 18 -10.97 3.50 2.99
N TRP A 19 -11.39 2.25 2.81
CA TRP A 19 -11.72 1.68 1.51
C TRP A 19 -13.12 2.03 1.02
N GLU A 20 -14.05 2.34 1.93
CA GLU A 20 -15.43 2.72 1.65
C GLU A 20 -15.55 4.12 1.06
N ASP A 21 -16.40 4.24 0.05
CA ASP A 21 -16.61 5.49 -0.69
C ASP A 21 -17.42 6.53 0.10
N ARG A 22 -18.24 6.09 1.07
CA ARG A 22 -19.16 6.95 1.83
C ARG A 22 -18.49 7.88 2.85
N TYR A 23 -17.21 7.65 3.17
CA TYR A 23 -16.43 8.50 4.09
C TYR A 23 -15.50 9.48 3.36
N LYS A 24 -15.63 9.61 2.04
CA LYS A 24 -14.81 10.48 1.20
C LYS A 24 -15.66 11.67 0.74
N ASN A 25 -15.25 12.87 1.16
CA ASN A 25 -16.01 14.11 0.98
C ASN A 25 -16.43 14.31 -0.49
N THR A 26 -17.73 14.52 -0.70
CA THR A 26 -18.46 14.40 -1.97
C THR A 26 -18.33 15.61 -2.90
N ARG A 27 -17.11 15.99 -3.31
CA ARG A 27 -16.90 16.96 -4.41
C ARG A 27 -15.88 16.55 -5.48
N SER A 28 -15.14 15.45 -5.33
CA SER A 28 -14.10 15.01 -6.28
C SER A 28 -14.13 13.48 -6.45
N THR A 29 -15.27 12.94 -6.89
CA THR A 29 -15.63 11.52 -6.73
C THR A 29 -14.79 10.50 -7.51
N ASN A 30 -13.84 10.90 -8.36
CA ASN A 30 -13.05 9.96 -9.17
C ASN A 30 -11.53 10.15 -9.18
N LYS A 31 -10.97 11.25 -8.67
CA LYS A 31 -9.51 11.51 -8.79
C LYS A 31 -8.67 11.07 -7.59
N ASP A 32 -9.27 10.92 -6.42
CA ASP A 32 -8.51 10.80 -5.15
C ASP A 32 -8.50 9.36 -4.59
N LYS A 33 -8.81 8.36 -5.42
CA LYS A 33 -8.83 6.94 -4.99
C LYS A 33 -7.61 6.19 -5.48
N ILE A 34 -6.92 5.53 -4.56
CA ILE A 34 -5.94 4.49 -4.92
C ILE A 34 -6.71 3.30 -5.48
N GLY A 35 -6.73 3.21 -6.81
CA GLY A 35 -7.26 2.06 -7.54
C GLY A 35 -6.41 0.81 -7.36
N SER A 36 -7.00 -0.37 -7.56
CA SER A 36 -6.28 -1.65 -7.53
C SER A 36 -5.12 -1.67 -8.53
N ASN A 37 -5.26 -1.03 -9.70
CA ASN A 37 -4.18 -0.93 -10.68
C ASN A 37 -2.94 -0.19 -10.14
N ASN A 38 -3.11 0.86 -9.33
CA ASN A 38 -1.97 1.53 -8.67
C ASN A 38 -1.24 0.57 -7.72
N ILE A 39 -1.97 -0.27 -6.99
CA ILE A 39 -1.37 -1.29 -6.10
C ILE A 39 -0.66 -2.38 -6.93
N ARG A 40 -1.24 -2.78 -8.06
CA ARG A 40 -0.62 -3.77 -8.95
C ARG A 40 0.68 -3.25 -9.55
N GLU A 41 0.71 -1.98 -9.93
CA GLU A 41 1.90 -1.31 -10.46
C GLU A 41 3.05 -1.35 -9.43
N LEU A 42 2.76 -1.14 -8.13
CA LEU A 42 3.77 -1.23 -7.09
C LEU A 42 4.41 -2.61 -6.95
N ALA A 43 3.66 -3.68 -7.19
CA ALA A 43 4.23 -5.02 -7.20
C ALA A 43 5.28 -5.18 -8.33
N ILE A 44 5.06 -4.53 -9.47
CA ILE A 44 5.99 -4.52 -10.60
C ILE A 44 7.19 -3.64 -10.29
N ILE A 45 6.96 -2.42 -9.79
CA ILE A 45 8.02 -1.47 -9.43
C ILE A 45 8.94 -2.08 -8.37
N ALA A 46 8.41 -2.72 -7.34
CA ALA A 46 9.22 -3.38 -6.33
C ALA A 46 10.16 -4.45 -6.93
N LEU A 47 9.70 -5.21 -7.91
CA LEU A 47 10.53 -6.23 -8.56
C LEU A 47 11.58 -5.67 -9.53
N ASN A 48 11.44 -4.40 -9.94
CA ASN A 48 12.34 -3.72 -10.87
C ASN A 48 13.19 -2.62 -10.21
N ALA A 49 12.97 -2.33 -8.93
CA ALA A 49 13.81 -1.40 -8.18
C ALA A 49 15.21 -2.00 -7.97
N ASP A 50 16.22 -1.14 -7.97
CA ASP A 50 17.62 -1.54 -7.74
C ASP A 50 17.88 -1.82 -6.25
N CYS A 51 17.23 -1.07 -5.36
CA CYS A 51 17.35 -1.24 -3.91
C CYS A 51 16.09 -0.85 -3.15
N TYR A 52 16.02 -1.23 -1.87
CA TYR A 52 14.91 -0.91 -0.99
C TYR A 52 14.67 0.60 -0.85
N GLU A 53 15.74 1.38 -0.71
CA GLU A 53 15.64 2.83 -0.51
C GLU A 53 15.03 3.55 -1.72
N GLU A 54 15.32 3.08 -2.95
CA GLU A 54 14.70 3.61 -4.16
C GLU A 54 13.17 3.46 -4.12
N LEU A 55 12.69 2.26 -3.78
CA LEU A 55 11.27 1.99 -3.65
C LEU A 55 10.64 2.84 -2.53
N ARG A 56 11.34 2.99 -1.41
CA ARG A 56 10.89 3.80 -0.26
C ARG A 56 10.73 5.27 -0.65
N LEU A 57 11.73 5.86 -1.32
CA LEU A 57 11.68 7.22 -1.86
C LEU A 57 10.54 7.38 -2.87
N PHE A 58 10.29 6.37 -3.71
CA PHE A 58 9.19 6.39 -4.65
C PHE A 58 7.82 6.47 -3.95
N ILE A 59 7.61 5.73 -2.87
CA ILE A 59 6.37 5.84 -2.07
C ILE A 59 6.26 7.22 -1.43
N GLN A 60 7.33 7.76 -0.85
CA GLN A 60 7.33 9.12 -0.29
C GLN A 60 6.96 10.17 -1.34
N TYR A 61 7.51 10.04 -2.56
CA TYR A 61 7.14 10.89 -3.69
C TYR A 61 5.65 10.77 -4.04
N LYS A 62 5.10 9.54 -4.13
CA LYS A 62 3.66 9.32 -4.37
C LYS A 62 2.80 9.99 -3.30
N THR A 63 3.19 9.89 -2.04
CA THR A 63 2.52 10.55 -0.91
C THR A 63 2.55 12.08 -1.03
N ALA A 64 3.72 12.66 -1.29
CA ALA A 64 3.86 14.10 -1.44
C ALA A 64 3.10 14.65 -2.67
N LYS A 65 3.03 13.86 -3.76
CA LYS A 65 2.28 14.21 -4.98
C LYS A 65 0.76 14.17 -4.77
N GLY A 66 0.29 13.39 -3.80
CA GLY A 66 -1.13 13.17 -3.52
C GLY A 66 -1.80 12.14 -4.43
N ASN A 67 -3.11 12.29 -4.70
CA ASN A 67 -3.97 11.35 -5.43
C ASN A 67 -4.37 10.10 -4.61
N GLY A 68 -4.65 10.31 -3.33
CA GLY A 68 -5.11 9.29 -2.39
C GLY A 68 -4.00 8.71 -1.50
N TRP A 69 -2.73 8.90 -1.81
CA TRP A 69 -1.59 8.44 -1.00
C TRP A 69 -1.38 9.25 0.28
N GLU A 70 -1.69 10.54 0.20
CA GLU A 70 -1.74 11.53 1.28
C GLU A 70 -2.97 11.37 2.19
N SER A 71 -3.98 10.61 1.76
CA SER A 71 -5.22 10.44 2.53
C SER A 71 -4.93 9.77 3.88
N TYR A 72 -5.50 10.32 4.95
CA TYR A 72 -5.37 9.75 6.28
C TYR A 72 -5.89 8.32 6.33
N PHE A 73 -5.00 7.39 6.63
CA PHE A 73 -5.33 5.99 6.85
C PHE A 73 -5.55 5.71 8.35
N ASP A 74 -4.70 6.30 9.19
CA ASP A 74 -4.81 6.27 10.63
C ASP A 74 -4.94 7.70 11.17
N THR A 75 -6.18 8.08 11.47
CA THR A 75 -6.49 9.43 12.00
C THR A 75 -6.01 9.62 13.43
N LYS A 76 -5.85 8.55 14.23
CA LYS A 76 -5.39 8.64 15.61
C LYS A 76 -3.90 8.97 15.65
N ASN A 77 -3.12 8.32 14.81
CA ASN A 77 -1.67 8.53 14.71
C ASN A 77 -1.27 9.54 13.63
N LYS A 78 -2.25 10.19 12.98
CA LYS A 78 -2.06 11.18 11.90
C LYS A 78 -1.21 10.65 10.73
N LYS A 79 -1.32 9.36 10.41
CA LYS A 79 -0.57 8.75 9.30
C LYS A 79 -1.38 8.73 8.02
N SER A 80 -0.76 9.17 6.93
CA SER A 80 -1.27 8.99 5.58
C SER A 80 -1.19 7.51 5.16
N PHE A 81 -1.86 7.15 4.07
CA PHE A 81 -1.74 5.80 3.51
C PHE A 81 -0.30 5.48 3.11
N GLY A 82 0.39 6.44 2.49
CA GLY A 82 1.80 6.30 2.16
C GLY A 82 2.70 6.03 3.36
N ASP A 83 2.51 6.77 4.46
CA ASP A 83 3.28 6.56 5.70
C ASP A 83 3.08 5.13 6.23
N VAL A 84 1.83 4.66 6.23
CA VAL A 84 1.49 3.31 6.67
C VAL A 84 2.11 2.25 5.76
N ILE A 85 2.12 2.46 4.44
CA ILE A 85 2.81 1.56 3.51
C ILE A 85 4.30 1.52 3.83
N ILE A 86 4.97 2.66 4.03
CA ILE A 86 6.40 2.72 4.39
C ILE A 86 6.66 1.93 5.67
N ASP A 87 5.83 2.07 6.72
CA ASP A 87 5.98 1.28 7.96
C ASP A 87 6.00 -0.24 7.67
N TYR A 88 5.13 -0.72 6.77
CA TYR A 88 5.13 -2.13 6.38
C TYR A 88 6.32 -2.50 5.51
N LEU A 89 6.75 -1.61 4.61
CA LEU A 89 7.95 -1.82 3.81
C LEU A 89 9.19 -1.97 4.71
N ASP A 90 9.36 -1.08 5.70
CA ASP A 90 10.44 -1.12 6.68
C ASP A 90 10.41 -2.46 7.45
N ARG A 91 9.24 -2.90 7.91
CA ARG A 91 9.09 -4.20 8.60
C ARG A 91 9.44 -5.39 7.70
N ILE A 92 9.04 -5.35 6.43
CA ILE A 92 9.37 -6.41 5.47
C ILE A 92 10.89 -6.42 5.21
N TYR A 93 11.53 -5.25 5.11
CA TYR A 93 12.97 -5.12 4.95
C TYR A 93 13.73 -5.73 6.13
N GLU A 94 13.33 -5.42 7.37
CA GLU A 94 13.92 -6.04 8.57
C GLU A 94 13.72 -7.57 8.59
N LEU A 95 12.51 -8.06 8.28
CA LEU A 95 12.23 -9.50 8.20
C LEU A 95 12.99 -10.21 7.07
N SER A 96 13.49 -9.46 6.10
CA SER A 96 14.30 -9.94 4.98
C SER A 96 15.79 -9.78 5.26
N ASN A 97 16.18 -9.68 6.54
CA ASN A 97 17.56 -9.49 7.00
C ASN A 97 18.26 -8.29 6.33
N ARG A 98 17.50 -7.24 5.98
CA ARG A 98 17.99 -6.05 5.27
C ARG A 98 18.66 -6.35 3.93
N SER A 99 18.33 -7.48 3.32
CA SER A 99 18.75 -7.82 1.96
C SER A 99 17.81 -7.14 0.97
N ASP A 100 18.34 -6.21 0.17
CA ASP A 100 17.54 -5.51 -0.86
C ASP A 100 16.82 -6.50 -1.78
N LYS A 101 17.54 -7.50 -2.28
CA LYS A 101 16.99 -8.52 -3.19
C LYS A 101 15.83 -9.29 -2.55
N GLU A 102 15.98 -9.72 -1.30
CA GLU A 102 14.95 -10.48 -0.62
C GLU A 102 13.76 -9.60 -0.24
N ALA A 103 14.03 -8.39 0.26
CA ALA A 103 13.01 -7.42 0.63
C ALA A 103 12.16 -7.01 -0.57
N LEU A 104 12.78 -6.61 -1.69
CA LEU A 104 12.07 -6.22 -2.91
C LEU A 104 11.19 -7.36 -3.46
N SER A 105 11.68 -8.60 -3.42
CA SER A 105 10.89 -9.78 -3.76
C SER A 105 9.67 -9.94 -2.84
N ASN A 106 9.86 -9.85 -1.53
CA ASN A 106 8.77 -9.96 -0.55
C ASN A 106 7.79 -8.79 -0.62
N ILE A 107 8.26 -7.57 -0.89
CA ILE A 107 7.42 -6.38 -1.09
C ILE A 107 6.58 -6.51 -2.35
N GLY A 108 7.16 -7.04 -3.44
CA GLY A 108 6.41 -7.36 -4.66
C GLY A 108 5.26 -8.33 -4.38
N ARG A 109 5.50 -9.36 -3.55
CA ARG A 109 4.47 -10.31 -3.10
C ARG A 109 3.42 -9.65 -2.21
N PHE A 110 3.85 -8.80 -1.27
CA PHE A 110 2.96 -8.01 -0.41
C PHE A 110 1.97 -7.17 -1.22
N PHE A 111 2.46 -6.39 -2.20
CA PHE A 111 1.58 -5.62 -3.08
C PHE A 111 0.71 -6.51 -3.97
N GLY A 112 1.21 -7.67 -4.39
CA GLY A 112 0.41 -8.68 -5.10
C GLY A 112 -0.78 -9.19 -4.27
N TYR A 113 -0.57 -9.50 -3.00
CA TYR A 113 -1.65 -9.90 -2.10
C TYR A 113 -2.61 -8.74 -1.80
N LEU A 114 -2.08 -7.53 -1.58
CA LEU A 114 -2.89 -6.34 -1.32
C LEU A 114 -3.78 -5.98 -2.52
N TYR A 115 -3.29 -6.14 -3.74
CA TYR A 115 -4.07 -6.00 -4.96
C TYR A 115 -5.31 -6.90 -4.95
N TRP A 116 -5.13 -8.19 -4.66
CA TRP A 116 -6.25 -9.14 -4.61
C TRP A 116 -7.21 -8.85 -3.46
N LYS A 117 -6.70 -8.50 -2.27
CA LYS A 117 -7.53 -8.05 -1.15
C LYS A 117 -8.38 -6.84 -1.54
N LYS A 118 -7.77 -5.84 -2.21
CA LYS A 118 -8.49 -4.65 -2.69
C LYS A 118 -9.56 -5.01 -3.73
N ARG A 119 -9.28 -5.93 -4.66
CA ARG A 119 -10.26 -6.43 -5.63
C ARG A 119 -11.46 -7.09 -4.95
N ILE A 120 -11.24 -7.88 -3.89
CA ILE A 120 -12.31 -8.49 -3.10
C ILE A 120 -13.18 -7.42 -2.41
N ILE A 121 -12.55 -6.38 -1.87
CA ILE A 121 -13.27 -5.28 -1.21
C ILE A 121 -14.07 -4.46 -2.24
N GLY A 122 -13.49 -4.17 -3.41
CA GLY A 122 -14.11 -3.40 -4.48
C GLY A 122 -15.21 -4.14 -5.24
N GLY A 123 -15.07 -5.45 -5.44
CA GLY A 123 -16.05 -6.29 -6.15
C GLY A 123 -17.33 -6.59 -5.36
N ARG A 124 -17.52 -6.01 -4.17
CA ARG A 124 -18.80 -6.08 -3.43
C ARG A 124 -19.79 -4.99 -3.85
N GLY A 125 -19.45 -4.15 -4.83
CA GLY A 125 -20.27 -3.04 -5.29
C GLY A 125 -20.26 -2.80 -6.81
N GLU A 126 -19.86 -3.80 -7.60
CA GLU A 126 -20.03 -3.83 -9.07
C GLU A 126 -21.14 -4.80 -9.45
#